data_AF-A0AAU9XMK2-F1
#
_entry.id   AF-A0AAU9XMK2-F1
#
_cell.length_a   1.000
_cell.length_b   1.000
_cell.length_c   1.000
_cell.angle_alpha   90.00
_cell.angle_beta   90.00
_cell.angle_gamma   90.00
#
_symmetry.space_group_name_H-M   'P 1'
#
loop_
_entity.id
_entity.type
_entity.pdbx_description
1 polymer ?
#
loop_
_entity_poly.entity_id
_entity_poly.type
_entity_poly.pdbx_seq_one_letter_code
_entity_poly.pdbx_strand_id
1 'polypeptide(L)'
;MARTRRLVNEYVENQVIVFCQQHSSLPILKLEYTGSVYERLKTEAADEVDVMVVLRTKRREIGVIESGISGYVCLKARDDSLFGKYASREVYIDPVRLWDGWFYSLV
;
A
#
# COMPACT_ATOMS: atom_id res chain seq x y z
N MET A 1 -6.78 -24.34 -0.08
CA MET A 1 -5.50 -23.72 -0.54
C MET A 1 -5.43 -23.55 -2.06
N ALA A 2 -5.46 -24.61 -2.90
CA ALA A 2 -5.30 -24.46 -4.36
C ALA A 2 -6.39 -23.59 -5.04
N ARG A 3 -7.66 -23.73 -4.63
CA ARG A 3 -8.77 -22.91 -5.13
C ARG A 3 -8.64 -21.43 -4.71
N THR A 4 -8.31 -21.16 -3.44
CA THR A 4 -8.08 -19.81 -2.92
C THR A 4 -6.99 -19.09 -3.70
N ARG A 5 -5.82 -19.73 -3.90
CA ARG A 5 -4.73 -19.16 -4.70
C ARG A 5 -5.13 -18.87 -6.14
N ARG A 6 -5.90 -19.77 -6.76
CA ARG A 6 -6.43 -19.56 -8.11
C ARG A 6 -7.34 -18.34 -8.18
N LEU A 7 -8.23 -18.17 -7.21
CA LEU A 7 -9.13 -17.01 -7.16
C LEU A 7 -8.35 -15.70 -6.93
N VAL A 8 -7.32 -15.71 -6.08
CA VAL A 8 -6.45 -14.53 -5.90
C VAL A 8 -5.76 -14.17 -7.21
N ASN A 9 -5.19 -15.14 -7.92
CA ASN A 9 -4.58 -14.90 -9.22
C ASN A 9 -5.60 -14.38 -10.26
N GLU A 10 -6.78 -14.99 -10.35
CA GLU A 10 -7.78 -14.62 -11.35
C GLU A 10 -8.43 -13.26 -11.12
N TYR A 11 -8.70 -12.89 -9.87
CA TYR A 11 -9.48 -11.69 -9.54
C TYR A 11 -8.63 -10.58 -8.93
N VAL A 12 -7.69 -10.89 -8.05
CA VAL A 12 -6.84 -9.86 -7.44
C VAL A 12 -5.74 -9.49 -8.44
N GLU A 13 -4.88 -10.44 -8.82
CA GLU A 13 -3.72 -10.15 -9.66
C GLU A 13 -4.10 -9.67 -11.06
N ASN A 14 -4.93 -10.45 -11.75
CA ASN A 14 -5.20 -10.22 -13.16
C ASN A 14 -6.29 -9.17 -13.43
N GLN A 15 -7.02 -8.71 -12.40
CA GLN A 15 -8.09 -7.73 -12.57
C GLN A 15 -7.88 -6.51 -11.67
N VAL A 16 -8.10 -6.64 -10.35
CA VAL A 16 -8.05 -5.51 -9.41
C VAL A 16 -6.71 -4.77 -9.52
N ILE A 17 -5.62 -5.53 -9.59
CA ILE A 17 -4.28 -4.94 -9.58
C ILE A 17 -3.90 -4.36 -10.93
N VAL A 18 -4.24 -5.04 -12.02
CA VAL A 18 -4.07 -4.48 -13.38
C VAL A 18 -4.82 -3.16 -13.49
N PHE A 19 -6.05 -3.09 -12.96
CA PHE A 19 -6.83 -1.87 -12.91
C PHE A 19 -6.14 -0.80 -12.06
N CYS A 20 -5.74 -1.12 -10.82
CA CYS A 20 -5.02 -0.19 -9.95
C CYS A 20 -3.73 0.35 -10.62
N GLN A 21 -2.95 -0.48 -11.31
CA GLN A 21 -1.74 -0.05 -12.00
C GLN A 21 -2.02 0.91 -13.15
N GLN A 22 -3.15 0.76 -13.85
CA GLN A 22 -3.53 1.60 -14.99
C GLN A 22 -4.15 2.94 -14.54
N HIS A 23 -4.85 2.96 -13.41
CA HIS A 23 -5.64 4.11 -12.96
C HIS A 23 -5.05 4.84 -11.75
N SER A 24 -4.02 4.29 -11.10
CA SER A 24 -3.43 4.89 -9.92
C SER A 24 -2.68 6.18 -10.25
N SER A 25 -3.03 7.23 -9.53
CA SER A 25 -2.30 8.50 -9.55
C SER A 25 -0.95 8.45 -8.81
N LEU A 26 -0.69 7.40 -8.03
CA LEU A 26 0.60 7.11 -7.42
C LEU A 26 1.24 5.89 -8.10
N PRO A 27 2.56 5.90 -8.35
CA PRO A 27 3.22 4.79 -9.01
C PRO A 27 3.27 3.57 -8.08
N ILE A 28 2.57 2.49 -8.44
CA ILE A 28 2.65 1.20 -7.75
C ILE A 28 3.91 0.47 -8.25
N LEU A 29 4.79 0.04 -7.33
CA LEU A 29 6.01 -0.70 -7.64
C LEU A 29 5.70 -2.19 -7.87
N LYS A 30 5.03 -2.79 -6.90
CA LYS A 30 4.70 -4.22 -6.86
C LYS A 30 3.67 -4.47 -5.77
N LEU A 31 3.21 -5.70 -5.69
CA LEU A 31 2.48 -6.20 -4.55
C LEU A 31 3.33 -7.18 -3.77
N GLU A 32 3.04 -7.27 -2.49
CA GLU A 32 3.55 -8.33 -1.64
C GLU A 32 2.37 -9.04 -1.01
N TYR A 33 2.33 -10.36 -1.18
CA TYR A 33 1.37 -11.21 -0.49
C TYR A 33 1.93 -11.53 0.88
N THR A 34 1.17 -11.18 1.89
CA THR A 34 1.53 -11.43 3.28
C THR A 34 0.45 -12.31 3.91
N GLY A 35 0.74 -12.85 5.09
CA GLY A 35 -0.28 -13.53 5.87
C GLY A 35 -0.39 -15.03 5.64
N SER A 36 -1.30 -15.62 6.41
CA SER A 36 -1.35 -17.05 6.75
C SER A 36 -1.45 -17.99 5.54
N VAL A 37 -2.20 -17.60 4.50
CA VAL A 37 -2.43 -18.37 3.26
C VAL A 37 -1.13 -18.61 2.47
N TYR A 38 -0.21 -17.65 2.51
CA TYR A 38 1.05 -17.70 1.79
C TYR A 38 2.19 -18.21 2.67
N GLU A 39 2.17 -17.86 3.96
CA GLU A 39 3.21 -18.21 4.94
C GLU A 39 3.03 -19.60 5.57
N ARG A 40 1.94 -20.32 5.22
CA ARG A 40 1.60 -21.66 5.74
C ARG A 40 1.50 -21.70 7.27
N LEU A 41 1.13 -20.58 7.88
CA LEU A 41 0.96 -20.46 9.32
C LEU A 41 -0.38 -21.09 9.72
N LYS A 42 -0.39 -21.82 10.84
CA LYS A 42 -1.63 -22.32 11.46
C LYS A 42 -2.24 -21.20 12.29
N THR A 43 -2.93 -20.28 11.64
CA THR A 43 -3.71 -19.22 12.30
C THR A 43 -5.20 -19.50 12.16
N GLU A 44 -6.01 -18.91 13.03
CA GLU A 44 -7.48 -19.08 13.02
C GLU A 44 -8.11 -18.54 11.73
N ALA A 45 -7.51 -17.53 11.11
CA ALA A 45 -7.88 -16.97 9.80
C ALA A 45 -6.99 -17.53 8.66
N ALA A 46 -7.01 -18.85 8.48
CA ALA A 46 -6.21 -19.52 7.44
C ALA A 46 -6.74 -19.29 6.00
N ASP A 47 -7.84 -18.56 5.86
CA ASP A 47 -8.52 -18.19 4.62
C ASP A 47 -8.44 -16.69 4.29
N GLU A 48 -7.96 -15.85 5.20
CA GLU A 48 -7.68 -14.44 4.94
C GLU A 48 -6.47 -14.26 4.02
N VAL A 49 -6.59 -13.32 3.09
CA VAL A 49 -5.55 -12.98 2.13
C VAL A 49 -5.17 -11.53 2.32
N ASP A 50 -3.97 -11.30 2.84
CA ASP A 50 -3.41 -9.96 2.98
C ASP A 50 -2.58 -9.62 1.74
N VAL A 51 -2.88 -8.47 1.14
CA VAL A 51 -2.12 -7.94 -0.01
C VAL A 51 -1.62 -6.56 0.33
N MET A 52 -0.30 -6.42 0.41
CA MET A 52 0.35 -5.15 0.61
C MET A 52 0.67 -4.50 -0.74
N VAL A 53 0.20 -3.27 -0.94
CA VAL A 53 0.50 -2.47 -2.13
C VAL A 53 1.76 -1.64 -1.87
N VAL A 54 2.84 -1.96 -2.57
CA VAL A 54 4.11 -1.23 -2.42
C VAL A 54 4.14 -0.08 -3.41
N LEU A 55 4.14 1.14 -2.89
CA LEU A 55 4.26 2.36 -3.69
C LEU A 55 5.72 2.69 -3.99
N ARG A 56 6.01 3.04 -5.24
CA ARG A 56 7.33 3.48 -5.67
C ARG A 56 7.59 4.91 -5.23
N THR A 57 8.72 5.13 -4.58
CA THR A 57 9.20 6.47 -4.23
C THR A 57 10.67 6.58 -4.58
N LYS A 58 11.16 7.79 -4.89
CA LYS A 58 12.60 8.07 -4.92
C LYS A 58 13.04 8.44 -3.51
N ARG A 59 14.27 8.06 -3.14
CA ARG A 59 14.83 8.34 -1.79
C ARG A 59 14.76 9.81 -1.36
N ARG A 60 14.74 10.75 -2.31
CA ARG A 60 14.67 12.19 -2.03
C ARG A 60 13.24 12.68 -1.79
N GLU A 61 12.22 11.99 -2.32
CA GLU A 61 10.80 12.39 -2.29
C GLU A 61 10.14 12.22 -0.91
N ILE A 62 10.71 11.37 -0.05
CA ILE A 62 10.15 11.04 1.27
C ILE A 62 11.22 11.19 2.35
N GLY A 63 10.94 12.06 3.32
CA GLY A 63 11.65 12.12 4.59
C GLY A 63 11.03 11.22 5.62
N VAL A 64 11.85 10.51 6.39
CA VAL A 64 11.41 9.74 7.56
C VAL A 64 11.88 10.47 8.81
N ILE A 65 10.96 10.68 9.75
CA ILE A 65 11.22 11.30 11.05
C ILE A 65 10.75 10.34 12.13
N GLU A 66 11.60 10.12 13.14
CA GLU A 66 11.22 9.32 14.31
C GLU A 66 10.11 10.01 15.09
N SER A 67 9.06 9.26 15.42
CA SER A 67 7.91 9.80 16.16
C SER A 67 8.14 9.86 17.67
N GLY A 68 9.22 9.25 18.17
CA GLY A 68 9.42 8.97 19.60
C GLY A 68 8.59 7.79 20.13
N ILE A 69 7.71 7.20 19.30
CA ILE A 69 6.90 6.02 19.62
C ILE A 69 7.48 4.82 18.88
N SER A 70 7.81 3.77 19.62
CA SER A 70 8.38 2.54 19.04
C SER A 70 7.41 1.93 18.02
N GLY A 71 7.93 1.62 16.82
CA GLY A 71 7.15 1.09 15.71
C GLY A 71 6.45 2.13 14.84
N TYR A 72 6.54 3.43 15.16
CA TYR A 72 5.89 4.50 14.39
C TYR A 72 6.89 5.53 13.87
N VAL A 73 6.66 5.99 12.65
CA VAL A 73 7.44 7.05 12.01
C VAL A 73 6.49 8.06 11.37
N CYS A 74 6.95 9.31 11.28
CA CYS A 74 6.29 10.34 10.50
C CYS A 74 6.96 10.44 9.13
N LEU A 75 6.16 10.40 8.07
CA LEU A 75 6.65 10.58 6.71
C LEU A 75 6.42 12.03 6.28
N LYS A 76 7.43 12.69 5.72
CA LYS A 76 7.30 14.00 5.08
C LYS A 76 7.45 13.88 3.58
N ALA A 77 6.51 14.45 2.83
CA ALA A 77 6.72 14.69 1.41
C ALA A 77 7.80 15.78 1.24
N ARG A 78 8.72 15.55 0.32
CA ARG A 78 9.81 16.47 -0.04
C ARG A 78 9.80 16.69 -1.54
N ASP A 79 10.41 17.79 -2.00
CA ASP A 79 10.51 18.13 -3.42
C ASP A 79 9.12 18.13 -4.13
N ASP A 80 9.09 18.02 -5.46
CA ASP A 80 7.87 17.84 -6.27
C ASP A 80 7.28 16.41 -6.14
N SER A 81 7.30 15.85 -4.93
CA SER A 81 6.77 14.51 -4.65
C SER A 81 5.27 14.44 -4.94
N LEU A 82 4.86 13.40 -5.66
CA LEU A 82 3.45 13.09 -5.91
C LEU A 82 2.65 12.85 -4.62
N PHE A 83 3.33 12.60 -3.49
CA PHE A 83 2.71 12.44 -2.18
C PHE A 83 2.38 13.77 -1.51
N GLY A 84 2.89 14.90 -2.01
CA GLY A 84 2.62 16.23 -1.47
C GLY A 84 1.14 16.58 -1.46
N LYS A 85 0.34 16.07 -2.41
CA LYS A 85 -1.12 16.27 -2.44
C LYS A 85 -1.86 15.63 -1.26
N TYR A 86 -1.24 14.66 -0.58
CA TYR A 86 -1.79 13.98 0.60
C TYR A 86 -1.14 14.47 1.89
N ALA A 87 -0.27 15.48 1.81
CA ALA A 87 0.40 16.01 2.97
C ALA A 87 -0.43 17.08 3.70
N SER A 88 -0.12 17.27 4.99
CA SER A 88 -0.57 18.40 5.79
C SER A 88 0.15 19.68 5.36
N ARG A 89 -0.23 20.82 5.96
CA ARG A 89 0.45 22.11 5.72
C ARG A 89 1.93 22.09 6.13
N GLU A 90 2.29 21.21 7.05
CA GLU A 90 3.67 21.00 7.54
C GLU A 90 4.39 19.89 6.77
N VAL A 91 3.86 19.52 5.60
CA VAL A 91 4.35 18.51 4.65
C VAL A 91 4.44 17.08 5.19
N TYR A 92 3.79 16.76 6.32
CA TYR A 92 3.63 15.37 6.77
C TYR A 92 2.57 14.66 5.94
N ILE A 93 2.88 13.48 5.40
CA ILE A 93 1.90 12.64 4.71
C ILE A 93 0.85 12.20 5.72
N ASP A 94 -0.39 12.57 5.46
CA ASP A 94 -1.53 12.23 6.30
C ASP A 94 -2.12 10.90 5.81
N PRO A 95 -2.14 9.85 6.64
CA PRO A 95 -2.64 8.54 6.24
C PRO A 95 -4.13 8.57 5.87
N VAL A 96 -4.94 9.42 6.52
CA VAL A 96 -6.37 9.55 6.23
C VAL A 96 -6.57 10.20 4.87
N ARG A 97 -5.82 11.26 4.56
CA ARG A 97 -5.90 11.90 3.23
C ARG A 97 -5.39 11.00 2.12
N LEU A 98 -4.34 10.22 2.39
CA LEU A 98 -3.83 9.24 1.44
C LEU A 98 -4.87 8.16 1.18
N TRP A 99 -5.52 7.67 2.23
CA TRP A 99 -6.59 6.68 2.12
C TRP A 99 -7.80 7.21 1.33
N ASP A 100 -8.34 8.36 1.74
CA ASP A 100 -9.53 8.97 1.13
C ASP A 100 -9.29 9.44 -0.30
N GLY A 101 -8.10 9.98 -0.58
CA GLY A 101 -7.79 10.56 -1.88
C GLY A 101 -7.22 9.57 -2.90
N TRP A 102 -6.40 8.61 -2.47
CA TRP A 102 -5.78 7.65 -3.38
C TRP A 102 -6.48 6.29 -3.32
N PHE A 103 -6.60 5.68 -2.15
CA PHE A 103 -7.05 4.30 -2.05
C PHE A 103 -8.53 4.16 -2.45
N TYR A 104 -9.43 4.97 -1.89
CA TYR A 104 -10.85 4.95 -2.29
C TYR A 104 -11.11 5.44 -3.72
N SER A 105 -10.14 6.07 -4.39
CA SER A 105 -10.27 6.39 -5.82
C SER A 105 -10.07 5.18 -6.73
N LEU A 106 -9.53 4.08 -6.19
CA LEU A 106 -9.15 2.88 -6.93
C LEU A 106 -10.05 1.67 -6.66
N VAL A 107 -10.72 1.62 -5.50
CA VAL A 107 -11.44 0.44 -5.01
C VAL A 107 -12.86 0.79 -4.60
#